data_AF-A0AA41SDL0-F1
#
_entry.id   AF-A0AA41SDL0-F1
#
_cell.length_a   1.000
_cell.length_b   1.000
_cell.length_c   1.000
_cell.angle_alpha   90.00
_cell.angle_beta   90.00
_cell.angle_gamma   90.00
#
_symmetry.space_group_name_H-M   'P 1'
#
loop_
_entity.id
_entity.type
_entity.pdbx_description
1 polymer ?
#
loop_
_entity_poly.entity_id
_entity_poly.type
_entity_poly.pdbx_seq_one_letter_code
_entity_poly.pdbx_strand_id
1 'polypeptide(L)'
;MVVKFCVQAWNPISAQQRHGSSIVEVYRIVEETVDQFFALKVPMRSGELSSLLNGIDNAFQVYTNHVVDKLVSKEDLIPPVPILTRYKKESGIKAFVKKESVDPRLPDERRSSQINDLTTPKLCVRLNTLFYAISQLNNLEDSIQQRWTKKKPRENLNIKRSMVGKSQSFTQKDSFDGSRKDINAAIDRVSEFTGTKIVFWDLREPFINSLYRPNVSQSRLELLIDPLDLVLNQLCDVIVEPLRDRIVTALLQASMEGLLRVILDGGSSRLFFPSDANFLEEDLDILKEFFISGGDGLPRGVVENHISRVRHIIKLLGYEVSDLHLLCCFGVKLN
;
A
#
# COMPACT_ATOMS: atom_id res chain seq x y z
N MET A 1 1.46 0.71 -30.16
CA MET A 1 1.56 -0.65 -29.60
C MET A 1 0.24 -0.95 -28.89
N VAL A 2 -0.61 -1.83 -29.42
CA VAL A 2 -1.86 -2.23 -28.73
C VAL A 2 -1.54 -3.53 -28.00
N VAL A 3 -1.21 -3.43 -26.71
CA VAL A 3 -0.95 -4.61 -25.88
C VAL A 3 -2.30 -5.10 -25.35
N LYS A 4 -2.77 -6.25 -25.87
CA LYS A 4 -3.97 -6.91 -25.36
C LYS A 4 -3.55 -7.80 -24.20
N PHE A 5 -3.81 -7.36 -22.97
CA PHE A 5 -3.48 -8.15 -21.78
C PHE A 5 -4.43 -9.35 -21.66
N CYS A 6 -3.90 -10.56 -21.72
CA CYS A 6 -4.64 -11.77 -21.34
C CYS A 6 -5.11 -11.67 -19.88
N VAL A 7 -6.21 -12.35 -19.53
CA VAL A 7 -6.69 -12.42 -18.14
C VAL A 7 -5.60 -13.05 -17.27
N GLN A 8 -4.90 -12.23 -16.50
CA GLN A 8 -3.84 -12.67 -15.61
C GLN A 8 -4.42 -13.18 -14.29
N ALA A 9 -4.05 -14.40 -13.90
CA ALA A 9 -4.49 -15.04 -12.65
C ALA A 9 -3.72 -14.55 -11.41
N TRP A 10 -2.63 -13.79 -11.60
CA TRP A 10 -1.73 -13.28 -10.55
C TRP A 10 -1.07 -14.38 -9.71
N ASN A 11 -0.71 -15.48 -10.35
CA ASN A 11 0.16 -16.51 -9.77
C ASN A 11 1.63 -16.17 -10.07
N PRO A 12 2.57 -16.50 -9.17
CA PRO A 12 3.99 -16.39 -9.46
C PRO A 12 4.37 -17.35 -10.61
N ILE A 13 5.40 -16.99 -11.38
CA ILE A 13 5.92 -17.87 -12.44
C ILE A 13 6.58 -19.11 -11.81
N SER A 14 7.36 -18.90 -10.74
CA SER A 14 8.01 -19.97 -9.98
C SER A 14 8.35 -19.50 -8.56
N ALA A 15 8.90 -20.39 -7.74
CA ALA A 15 9.39 -20.02 -6.40
C ALA A 15 10.51 -18.96 -6.42
N GLN A 16 11.34 -18.95 -7.48
CA GLN A 16 12.36 -17.91 -7.67
C GLN A 16 11.80 -16.67 -8.37
N GLN A 17 10.86 -16.84 -9.31
CA GLN A 17 10.26 -15.74 -10.06
C GLN A 17 8.86 -15.44 -9.50
N ARG A 18 8.84 -14.67 -8.41
CA ARG A 18 7.62 -14.35 -7.63
C ARG A 18 6.74 -13.25 -8.25
N HIS A 19 6.99 -12.86 -9.50
CA HIS A 19 6.18 -11.90 -10.27
C HIS A 19 5.28 -12.62 -11.27
N GLY A 20 4.33 -11.90 -11.86
CA GLY A 20 3.47 -12.44 -12.91
C GLY A 20 4.18 -12.59 -14.25
N SER A 21 3.66 -13.45 -15.14
CA SER A 21 4.23 -13.70 -16.47
C SER A 21 4.03 -12.54 -17.46
N SER A 22 3.00 -11.72 -17.28
CA SER A 22 2.65 -10.62 -18.18
C SER A 22 3.76 -9.58 -18.34
N ILE A 23 4.45 -9.21 -17.24
CA ILE A 23 5.54 -8.22 -17.31
C ILE A 23 6.75 -8.74 -18.10
N VAL A 24 7.01 -10.05 -18.07
CA VAL A 24 8.08 -10.67 -18.85
C VAL A 24 7.78 -10.53 -20.34
N GLU A 25 6.53 -10.77 -20.73
CA GLU A 25 6.10 -10.63 -22.12
C GLU A 25 6.11 -9.16 -22.57
N VAL A 26 5.63 -8.23 -21.74
CA VAL A 26 5.72 -6.79 -22.03
C VAL A 26 7.17 -6.37 -22.27
N TYR A 27 8.08 -6.80 -21.39
CA TYR A 27 9.50 -6.51 -21.53
C TYR A 27 10.08 -7.12 -22.80
N ARG A 28 9.78 -8.38 -23.11
CA ARG A 28 10.25 -9.06 -24.32
C ARG A 28 9.85 -8.31 -25.60
N ILE A 29 8.59 -7.88 -25.70
CA ILE A 29 8.13 -7.14 -26.88
C ILE A 29 8.83 -5.77 -26.97
N VAL A 30 9.03 -5.09 -25.84
CA VAL A 30 9.78 -3.83 -25.80
C VAL A 30 11.23 -4.03 -26.23
N GLU A 31 11.91 -5.07 -25.74
CA GLU A 31 13.28 -5.41 -26.11
C GLU A 31 13.40 -5.73 -27.60
N GLU A 32 12.51 -6.57 -28.15
CA GLU A 32 12.44 -6.86 -29.59
C GLU A 32 12.22 -5.60 -30.44
N THR A 33 11.37 -4.68 -29.96
CA THR A 33 11.13 -3.39 -30.64
C THR A 33 12.38 -2.53 -30.65
N VAL A 34 13.12 -2.49 -29.53
CA VAL A 34 14.39 -1.77 -29.41
C VAL A 34 15.46 -2.40 -30.29
N ASP A 35 15.55 -3.73 -30.32
CA ASP A 35 16.45 -4.48 -31.21
C ASP A 35 16.19 -4.14 -32.68
N GLN A 36 14.92 -4.19 -33.10
CA GLN A 36 14.53 -3.84 -34.47
C GLN A 36 14.86 -2.40 -34.81
N PHE A 37 14.59 -1.45 -33.90
CA PHE A 37 14.95 -0.05 -34.07
C PHE A 37 16.45 0.13 -34.32
N PHE A 38 17.31 -0.53 -33.52
CA PHE A 38 18.75 -0.50 -33.70
C PHE A 38 19.26 -1.37 -34.85
N ALA A 39 18.49 -2.31 -35.38
CA ALA A 39 18.86 -3.08 -36.58
C ALA A 39 18.64 -2.30 -37.89
N LEU A 40 17.85 -1.22 -37.86
CA LEU A 40 17.61 -0.39 -39.03
C LEU A 40 18.92 0.21 -39.56
N LYS A 41 19.13 0.09 -40.88
CA LYS A 41 20.30 0.60 -41.62
C LYS A 41 20.16 2.06 -42.06
N VAL A 42 19.16 2.77 -41.57
CA VAL A 42 18.95 4.20 -41.88
C VAL A 42 19.66 5.10 -40.85
N PRO A 43 20.15 6.29 -41.23
CA PRO A 43 20.64 7.27 -40.27
C PRO A 43 19.54 7.67 -39.29
N MET A 44 19.76 7.46 -37.99
CA MET A 44 18.80 7.81 -36.94
C MET A 44 19.16 9.16 -36.32
N ARG A 45 18.18 10.06 -36.17
CA ARG A 45 18.35 11.33 -35.46
C ARG A 45 17.85 11.17 -34.02
N SER A 46 18.09 12.18 -33.21
CA SER A 46 17.65 12.18 -31.80
C SER A 46 16.11 12.15 -31.68
N GLY A 47 15.39 12.73 -32.63
CA GLY A 47 13.92 12.79 -32.60
C GLY A 47 13.24 11.41 -32.68
N GLU A 48 13.77 10.49 -33.50
CA GLU A 48 13.22 9.13 -33.61
C GLU A 48 13.46 8.33 -32.33
N LEU A 49 14.64 8.50 -31.71
CA LEU A 49 14.95 7.88 -30.42
C LEU A 49 14.03 8.40 -29.31
N SER A 50 13.83 9.72 -29.22
CA SER A 50 12.91 10.31 -28.25
C SER A 50 11.48 9.80 -28.43
N SER A 51 11.05 9.62 -29.68
CA SER A 51 9.72 9.08 -29.99
C SER A 51 9.58 7.62 -29.55
N LEU A 52 10.63 6.80 -29.74
CA LEU A 52 10.69 5.43 -29.24
C LEU A 52 10.60 5.40 -27.71
N LEU A 53 11.43 6.19 -27.01
CA LEU A 53 11.46 6.26 -25.55
C LEU A 53 10.08 6.64 -24.98
N ASN A 54 9.47 7.70 -25.53
CA ASN A 54 8.13 8.12 -25.11
C ASN A 54 7.07 7.04 -25.37
N GLY A 55 7.17 6.30 -26.48
CA GLY A 55 6.27 5.20 -26.79
C GLY A 55 6.38 4.05 -25.79
N ILE A 56 7.60 3.71 -25.38
CA ILE A 56 7.88 2.69 -24.37
C ILE A 56 7.42 3.18 -22.98
N ASP A 57 7.74 4.41 -22.60
CA ASP A 57 7.31 5.00 -21.33
C ASP A 57 5.79 4.94 -21.16
N ASN A 58 5.05 5.37 -22.19
CA ASN A 58 3.59 5.29 -22.23
C ASN A 58 3.09 3.82 -22.15
N ALA A 59 3.78 2.87 -22.77
CA ALA A 59 3.39 1.46 -22.69
C ALA A 59 3.51 0.90 -21.26
N PHE A 60 4.57 1.27 -20.52
CA PHE A 60 4.72 0.91 -19.12
C PHE A 60 3.69 1.61 -18.22
N GLN A 61 3.34 2.87 -18.49
CA GLN A 61 2.26 3.57 -17.77
C GLN A 61 0.91 2.84 -17.98
N VAL A 62 0.57 2.49 -19.22
CA VAL A 62 -0.66 1.73 -19.53
C VAL A 62 -0.66 0.36 -18.85
N TYR A 63 0.47 -0.35 -18.87
CA TYR A 63 0.60 -1.62 -18.15
C TYR A 63 0.41 -1.46 -16.64
N THR A 64 1.02 -0.42 -16.05
CA THR A 64 0.92 -0.13 -14.62
C THR A 64 -0.53 0.10 -14.20
N ASN A 65 -1.27 0.89 -14.98
CA ASN A 65 -2.71 1.10 -14.77
C ASN A 65 -3.47 -0.22 -14.82
N HIS A 66 -3.18 -1.08 -15.80
CA HIS A 66 -3.80 -2.41 -15.87
C HIS A 66 -3.57 -3.28 -14.61
N VAL A 67 -2.42 -3.17 -13.94
CA VAL A 67 -2.13 -3.91 -12.69
C VAL A 67 -3.05 -3.46 -11.54
N VAL A 68 -3.39 -2.16 -11.50
CA VAL A 68 -4.18 -1.55 -10.41
C VAL A 68 -5.68 -1.43 -10.72
N ASP A 69 -6.10 -1.48 -11.98
CA ASP A 69 -7.49 -1.27 -12.41
C ASP A 69 -8.51 -2.22 -11.76
N LYS A 70 -8.05 -3.43 -11.38
CA LYS A 70 -8.90 -4.46 -10.73
C LYS A 70 -8.91 -4.38 -9.20
N LEU A 71 -8.34 -3.33 -8.60
CA LEU A 71 -8.46 -3.10 -7.17
C LEU A 71 -9.81 -2.45 -6.87
N VAL A 72 -10.50 -2.97 -5.86
CA VAL A 72 -11.76 -2.41 -5.37
C VAL A 72 -11.47 -1.13 -4.56
N SER A 73 -12.48 -0.27 -4.37
CA SER A 73 -12.34 0.93 -3.54
C SER A 73 -12.09 0.55 -2.08
N LYS A 74 -11.32 1.36 -1.35
CA LYS A 74 -11.07 1.10 0.09
C LYS A 74 -12.34 1.21 0.92
N GLU A 75 -13.25 2.08 0.50
CA GLU A 75 -14.55 2.29 1.13
C GLU A 75 -15.41 1.02 1.13
N ASP A 76 -15.21 0.11 0.17
CA ASP A 76 -15.90 -1.18 0.16
C ASP A 76 -15.32 -2.17 1.18
N LEU A 77 -14.06 -1.99 1.60
CA LEU A 77 -13.39 -2.84 2.59
C LEU A 77 -13.73 -2.43 4.03
N ILE A 78 -13.89 -1.13 4.25
CA ILE A 78 -14.05 -0.56 5.58
C ILE A 78 -15.54 -0.64 5.96
N PRO A 79 -15.90 -1.28 7.10
CA PRO A 79 -17.31 -1.33 7.51
C PRO A 79 -17.88 0.08 7.73
N PRO A 80 -19.20 0.28 7.72
CA PRO A 80 -19.78 1.57 8.06
C PRO A 80 -19.54 1.91 9.55
N VAL A 81 -19.50 3.20 9.88
CA VAL A 81 -19.42 3.65 11.27
C VAL A 81 -20.75 3.33 11.98
N PRO A 82 -20.73 2.75 13.19
CA PRO A 82 -21.95 2.49 13.95
C PRO A 82 -22.77 3.75 14.18
N ILE A 83 -24.10 3.63 14.20
CA ILE A 83 -24.98 4.76 14.46
C ILE A 83 -24.75 5.25 15.90
N LEU A 84 -24.52 6.56 16.07
CA LEU A 84 -24.37 7.17 17.39
C LEU A 84 -25.67 7.00 18.19
N THR A 85 -25.66 6.08 19.14
CA THR A 85 -26.75 5.94 20.12
C THR A 85 -26.49 6.88 21.28
N ARG A 86 -27.24 7.98 21.37
CA ARG A 86 -27.13 8.94 22.48
C ARG A 86 -27.38 8.22 23.81
N TYR A 87 -26.37 8.13 24.66
CA TYR A 87 -26.54 7.71 26.04
C TYR A 87 -27.31 8.81 26.80
N LYS A 88 -28.52 8.52 27.27
CA LYS A 88 -29.25 9.37 28.21
C LYS A 88 -29.29 8.62 29.54
N LYS A 89 -28.60 9.16 30.55
CA LYS A 89 -28.50 8.58 31.90
C LYS A 89 -29.86 8.53 32.64
N GLU A 90 -30.91 9.13 32.06
CA GLU A 90 -32.28 9.08 32.55
C GLU A 90 -33.22 8.57 31.45
N SER A 91 -33.57 7.29 31.50
CA SER A 91 -34.86 6.67 31.12
C SER A 91 -34.61 5.20 30.80
N GLY A 92 -35.01 4.34 31.74
CA GLY A 92 -35.15 2.92 31.45
C GLY A 92 -36.20 2.67 30.37
N ILE A 93 -35.96 1.60 29.62
CA ILE A 93 -36.95 0.84 28.82
C ILE A 93 -37.45 1.57 27.56
N LYS A 94 -36.87 1.19 26.42
CA LYS A 94 -37.61 0.53 25.32
C LYS A 94 -36.63 -0.15 24.39
N ALA A 95 -36.50 -1.44 24.58
CA ALA A 95 -35.71 -2.32 23.74
C ALA A 95 -36.53 -2.77 22.50
N PHE A 96 -35.78 -3.08 21.44
CA PHE A 96 -36.14 -3.90 20.28
C PHE A 96 -37.13 -3.34 19.26
N VAL A 97 -36.55 -2.79 18.19
CA VAL A 97 -36.78 -3.38 16.86
C VAL A 97 -35.40 -3.67 16.27
N LYS A 98 -34.96 -4.92 16.39
CA LYS A 98 -33.85 -5.43 15.58
C LYS A 98 -34.41 -5.60 14.17
N LYS A 99 -34.50 -4.48 13.43
CA LYS A 99 -34.71 -4.57 11.99
C LYS A 99 -33.38 -5.07 11.46
N GLU A 100 -33.32 -6.35 11.10
CA GLU A 100 -32.33 -6.82 10.12
C GLU A 100 -32.67 -6.13 8.80
N SER A 101 -32.44 -4.81 8.74
CA SER A 101 -32.25 -4.16 7.46
C SER A 101 -30.86 -4.59 7.04
N VAL A 102 -30.80 -5.40 5.97
CA VAL A 102 -29.59 -5.51 5.16
C VAL A 102 -29.08 -4.10 4.98
N ASP A 103 -27.94 -3.78 5.62
CA ASP A 103 -27.39 -2.42 5.54
C ASP A 103 -27.00 -2.23 4.06
N PRO A 104 -27.64 -1.30 3.33
CA PRO A 104 -27.34 -1.09 1.91
C PRO A 104 -25.90 -0.64 1.65
N ARG A 105 -25.11 -0.43 2.72
CA ARG A 105 -23.69 -0.06 2.69
C ARG A 105 -22.75 -1.26 2.83
N LEU A 106 -23.24 -2.47 3.11
CA LEU A 106 -22.41 -3.68 3.06
C LEU A 106 -22.22 -4.07 1.59
N PRO A 107 -20.99 -4.45 1.17
CA PRO A 107 -20.75 -4.86 -0.21
C PRO A 107 -21.63 -6.06 -0.57
N ASP A 108 -22.38 -5.91 -1.67
CA ASP A 108 -23.20 -6.97 -2.26
C ASP A 108 -22.37 -8.24 -2.54
N GLU A 109 -23.01 -9.40 -2.66
CA GLU A 109 -22.35 -10.71 -2.83
C GLU A 109 -21.33 -10.70 -3.98
N ARG A 110 -21.65 -9.99 -5.08
CA ARG A 110 -20.76 -9.82 -6.24
C ARG A 110 -19.50 -9.00 -5.93
N ARG A 111 -19.59 -7.98 -5.06
CA ARG A 111 -18.40 -7.22 -4.63
C ARG A 111 -17.59 -8.01 -3.63
N SER A 112 -18.26 -8.72 -2.72
CA SER A 112 -17.61 -9.61 -1.76
C SER A 112 -16.80 -10.70 -2.48
N SER A 113 -17.33 -11.30 -3.55
CA SER A 113 -16.57 -12.27 -4.35
C SER A 113 -15.35 -11.64 -5.02
N GLN A 114 -15.47 -10.42 -5.58
CA GLN A 114 -14.33 -9.70 -6.17
C GLN A 114 -13.24 -9.37 -5.14
N ILE A 115 -13.62 -8.98 -3.92
CA ILE A 115 -12.66 -8.72 -2.84
C ILE A 115 -11.98 -10.02 -2.40
N ASN A 116 -12.74 -11.11 -2.27
CA ASN A 116 -12.20 -12.42 -1.90
C ASN A 116 -11.25 -12.97 -2.98
N ASP A 117 -11.50 -12.68 -4.26
CA ASP A 117 -10.61 -13.04 -5.35
C ASP A 117 -9.24 -12.33 -5.27
N LEU A 118 -9.16 -11.17 -4.60
CA LEU A 118 -7.94 -10.41 -4.32
C LEU A 118 -7.23 -10.95 -3.06
N THR A 119 -6.90 -12.24 -3.07
CA THR A 119 -6.15 -12.90 -1.99
C THR A 119 -4.79 -12.24 -1.74
N THR A 120 -4.29 -12.27 -0.50
CA THR A 120 -2.99 -11.70 -0.11
C THR A 120 -1.83 -12.13 -1.02
N PRO A 121 -1.65 -13.42 -1.38
CA PRO A 121 -0.59 -13.83 -2.32
C PRO A 121 -0.69 -13.17 -3.70
N LYS A 122 -1.90 -13.02 -4.26
CA LYS A 122 -2.11 -12.35 -5.56
C LYS A 122 -1.73 -10.87 -5.50
N LEU A 123 -2.02 -10.20 -4.38
CA LEU A 123 -1.62 -8.80 -4.17
C LEU A 123 -0.08 -8.68 -4.06
N CYS A 124 0.58 -9.60 -3.36
CA CYS A 124 2.04 -9.69 -3.33
C CYS A 124 2.64 -9.92 -4.73
N VAL A 125 2.06 -10.81 -5.54
CA VAL A 125 2.51 -11.03 -6.93
C VAL A 125 2.37 -9.76 -7.76
N ARG A 126 1.30 -8.97 -7.59
CA ARG A 126 1.15 -7.66 -8.24
C ARG A 126 2.26 -6.69 -7.82
N LEU A 127 2.55 -6.58 -6.52
CA LEU A 127 3.65 -5.77 -6.00
C LEU A 127 5.00 -6.19 -6.58
N ASN A 128 5.30 -7.49 -6.57
CA ASN A 128 6.52 -8.04 -7.16
C ASN A 128 6.61 -7.76 -8.67
N THR A 129 5.47 -7.79 -9.37
CA THR A 129 5.37 -7.47 -10.79
C THR A 129 5.72 -6.02 -11.09
N LEU A 130 5.22 -5.09 -10.27
CA LEU A 130 5.55 -3.66 -10.37
C LEU A 130 7.02 -3.40 -10.06
N PHE A 131 7.56 -4.02 -9.01
CA PHE A 131 8.99 -3.91 -8.69
C PHE A 131 9.87 -4.45 -9.81
N TYR A 132 9.54 -5.61 -10.36
CA TYR A 132 10.24 -6.17 -11.51
C TYR A 132 10.18 -5.24 -12.72
N ALA A 133 9.03 -4.60 -12.98
CA ALA A 133 8.89 -3.62 -14.05
C ALA A 133 9.87 -2.44 -13.89
N ILE A 134 10.01 -1.89 -12.68
CA ILE A 134 11.01 -0.83 -12.40
C ILE A 134 12.44 -1.33 -12.66
N SER A 135 12.79 -2.52 -12.20
CA SER A 135 14.14 -3.06 -12.42
C SER A 135 14.44 -3.24 -13.91
N GLN A 136 13.48 -3.75 -14.67
CA GLN A 136 13.63 -3.93 -16.12
C GLN A 136 13.71 -2.61 -16.88
N LEU A 137 12.96 -1.60 -16.46
CA LEU A 137 13.01 -0.25 -17.02
C LEU A 137 14.41 0.36 -16.89
N ASN A 138 15.08 0.17 -15.74
CA ASN A 138 16.45 0.64 -15.53
C ASN A 138 17.44 -0.07 -16.47
N ASN A 139 17.35 -1.40 -16.57
CA ASN A 139 18.21 -2.18 -17.48
C ASN A 139 18.00 -1.77 -18.95
N LEU A 140 16.75 -1.47 -19.33
CA LEU A 140 16.40 -1.03 -20.66
C LEU A 140 17.01 0.33 -20.99
N GLU A 141 16.93 1.29 -20.07
CA GLU A 141 17.53 2.62 -20.23
C GLU A 141 19.04 2.52 -20.48
N ASP A 142 19.74 1.73 -19.67
CA ASP A 142 21.18 1.48 -19.80
C ASP A 142 21.50 0.82 -21.16
N SER A 143 20.74 -0.19 -21.57
CA SER A 143 20.92 -0.89 -22.84
C SER A 143 20.74 0.05 -24.04
N ILE A 144 19.68 0.86 -24.05
CA ILE A 144 19.41 1.84 -25.11
C ILE A 144 20.52 2.89 -25.16
N GLN A 145 20.95 3.41 -24.01
CA GLN A 145 22.00 4.41 -23.92
C GLN A 145 23.33 3.89 -24.50
N GLN A 146 23.72 2.65 -24.16
CA GLN A 146 24.91 2.01 -24.71
C GLN A 146 24.84 1.80 -26.22
N ARG A 147 23.69 1.41 -26.76
CA ARG A 147 23.51 1.23 -28.21
C ARG A 147 23.52 2.56 -28.96
N TRP A 148 22.91 3.59 -28.38
CA TRP A 148 22.88 4.93 -28.94
C TRP A 148 24.28 5.55 -29.04
N THR A 149 25.09 5.43 -27.98
CA THR A 149 26.47 5.92 -27.98
C THR A 149 27.36 5.21 -29.01
N LYS A 150 27.16 3.91 -29.27
CA LYS A 150 27.89 3.16 -30.31
C LYS A 150 27.50 3.57 -31.74
N LYS A 151 26.23 3.90 -31.98
CA LYS A 151 25.72 4.29 -33.31
C LYS A 151 25.89 5.76 -33.64
N LYS A 152 26.12 6.64 -32.65
CA LYS A 152 26.45 8.04 -32.93
C LYS A 152 27.68 8.08 -33.86
N PRO A 153 27.59 8.75 -35.02
CA PRO A 153 28.78 9.07 -35.78
C PRO A 153 29.74 9.79 -34.83
N ARG A 154 31.03 9.44 -34.87
CA ARG A 154 32.07 10.32 -34.34
C ARG A 154 32.00 11.61 -35.17
N GLU A 155 31.10 12.51 -34.84
CA GLU A 155 31.19 13.89 -35.30
C GLU A 155 32.58 14.36 -34.88
N ASN A 156 33.39 14.66 -35.90
CA ASN A 156 34.83 14.81 -35.81
C ASN A 156 35.26 15.61 -34.58
N LEU A 157 36.15 15.00 -33.78
CA LEU A 157 37.06 15.72 -32.91
C LEU A 157 37.94 16.60 -33.80
N ASN A 158 37.44 17.77 -34.20
CA ASN A 158 38.17 18.95 -34.63
C ASN A 158 37.16 19.99 -35.14
N ILE A 159 36.81 20.97 -34.31
CA ILE A 159 36.79 22.41 -34.65
C ILE A 159 36.73 23.19 -33.32
N LYS A 160 37.87 23.82 -33.04
CA LYS A 160 38.14 25.03 -32.24
C LYS A 160 37.08 25.54 -31.26
N ARG A 161 37.56 25.74 -30.02
CA ARG A 161 37.11 26.72 -29.01
C ARG A 161 36.26 27.86 -29.61
N SER A 162 34.99 27.91 -29.25
CA SER A 162 34.22 29.16 -29.20
C SER A 162 33.14 29.05 -28.13
N MET A 163 32.95 30.15 -27.43
CA MET A 163 32.14 30.34 -26.24
C MET A 163 30.63 30.22 -26.50
N VAL A 164 29.92 29.82 -25.43
CA VAL A 164 28.51 30.13 -25.13
C VAL A 164 27.51 29.76 -26.23
N GLY A 165 27.04 28.53 -26.14
CA GLY A 165 25.74 28.12 -26.65
C GLY A 165 25.27 26.98 -25.76
N LYS A 166 24.08 27.09 -25.18
CA LYS A 166 23.38 25.99 -24.50
C LYS A 166 23.09 24.91 -25.54
N SER A 167 24.10 24.13 -25.92
CA SER A 167 23.89 22.84 -26.52
C SER A 167 23.26 22.02 -25.42
N GLN A 168 21.93 21.91 -25.44
CA GLN A 168 21.20 20.87 -24.71
C GLN A 168 21.84 19.55 -25.14
N SER A 169 22.86 19.10 -24.41
CA SER A 169 23.16 17.69 -24.38
C SER A 169 21.84 17.07 -23.96
N PHE A 170 21.25 16.31 -24.87
CA PHE A 170 20.05 15.54 -24.62
C PHE A 170 20.44 14.57 -23.49
N THR A 171 20.31 15.03 -22.24
CA THR A 171 20.48 14.21 -21.05
C THR A 171 19.23 13.36 -21.03
N GLN A 172 19.36 12.22 -21.69
CA GLN A 172 18.43 11.09 -21.78
C GLN A 172 18.15 10.46 -20.40
N LYS A 173 18.27 11.25 -19.32
CA LYS A 173 18.25 10.85 -17.92
C LYS A 173 16.83 10.78 -17.34
N ASP A 174 15.85 11.28 -18.10
CA ASP A 174 14.43 11.34 -17.71
C ASP A 174 13.54 10.56 -18.70
N SER A 175 14.12 9.66 -19.50
CA SER A 175 13.44 9.00 -20.63
C SER A 175 12.25 8.13 -20.22
N PHE A 176 12.17 7.79 -18.93
CA PHE A 176 11.13 6.96 -18.34
C PHE A 176 10.57 7.50 -17.01
N ASP A 177 10.64 8.81 -16.79
CA ASP A 177 10.17 9.41 -15.52
C ASP A 177 8.67 9.17 -15.28
N GLY A 178 7.86 9.20 -16.35
CA GLY A 178 6.42 8.96 -16.28
C GLY A 178 6.09 7.56 -15.75
N SER A 179 6.65 6.52 -16.37
CA SER A 179 6.46 5.15 -15.89
C SER A 179 7.06 4.90 -14.51
N ARG A 180 8.24 5.46 -14.18
CA ARG A 180 8.82 5.35 -12.82
C ARG A 180 7.87 5.91 -11.77
N LYS A 181 7.31 7.08 -12.02
CA LYS A 181 6.37 7.73 -11.10
C LYS A 181 5.10 6.89 -10.94
N ASP A 182 4.50 6.46 -12.05
CA ASP A 182 3.26 5.66 -12.03
C ASP A 182 3.47 4.31 -11.34
N ILE A 183 4.57 3.62 -11.61
CA ILE A 183 4.87 2.32 -10.98
C ILE A 183 5.07 2.51 -9.47
N ASN A 184 5.82 3.53 -9.04
CA ASN A 184 6.00 3.78 -7.61
C ASN A 184 4.68 4.14 -6.90
N ALA A 185 3.83 4.96 -7.53
CA ALA A 185 2.50 5.28 -7.01
C ALA A 185 1.60 4.03 -6.97
N ALA A 186 1.70 3.15 -7.96
CA ALA A 186 0.99 1.87 -7.96
C ALA A 186 1.46 0.94 -6.84
N ILE A 187 2.77 0.90 -6.55
CA ILE A 187 3.31 0.13 -5.42
C ILE A 187 2.74 0.66 -4.10
N ASP A 188 2.70 1.98 -3.89
CA ASP A 188 2.07 2.56 -2.69
C ASP A 188 0.59 2.18 -2.59
N ARG A 189 -0.16 2.39 -3.67
CA ARG A 189 -1.60 2.11 -3.70
C ARG A 189 -1.91 0.64 -3.42
N VAL A 190 -1.17 -0.29 -4.02
CA VAL A 190 -1.37 -1.73 -3.78
C VAL A 190 -0.95 -2.10 -2.36
N SER A 191 0.14 -1.53 -1.84
CA SER A 191 0.61 -1.82 -0.47
C SER A 191 -0.41 -1.37 0.56
N GLU A 192 -0.89 -0.13 0.43
CA GLU A 192 -1.90 0.45 1.30
C GLU A 192 -3.22 -0.33 1.22
N PHE A 193 -3.71 -0.63 0.02
CA PHE A 193 -4.90 -1.46 -0.18
C PHE A 193 -4.76 -2.84 0.47
N THR A 194 -3.59 -3.47 0.36
CA THR A 194 -3.34 -4.80 0.94
C THR A 194 -3.41 -4.75 2.46
N GLY A 195 -2.77 -3.75 3.10
CA GLY A 195 -2.87 -3.53 4.55
C GLY A 195 -4.31 -3.30 5.00
N THR A 196 -5.04 -2.41 4.32
CA THR A 196 -6.47 -2.14 4.60
C THR A 196 -7.31 -3.40 4.45
N LYS A 197 -7.13 -4.17 3.37
CA LYS A 197 -7.88 -5.42 3.15
C LYS A 197 -7.61 -6.43 4.25
N ILE A 198 -6.35 -6.62 4.63
CA ILE A 198 -5.99 -7.57 5.70
C ILE A 198 -6.74 -7.20 6.98
N VAL A 199 -6.68 -5.94 7.43
CA VAL A 199 -7.25 -5.55 8.72
C VAL A 199 -8.78 -5.47 8.68
N PHE A 200 -9.33 -4.83 7.66
CA PHE A 200 -10.76 -4.51 7.61
C PHE A 200 -11.62 -5.57 6.91
N TRP A 201 -11.02 -6.53 6.22
CA TRP A 201 -11.71 -7.61 5.54
C TRP A 201 -11.29 -8.99 6.06
N ASP A 202 -10.02 -9.35 5.92
CA ASP A 202 -9.55 -10.72 6.22
C ASP A 202 -9.53 -11.00 7.73
N LEU A 203 -9.09 -10.02 8.53
CA LEU A 203 -9.07 -10.04 9.99
C LEU A 203 -10.24 -9.26 10.60
N ARG A 204 -11.30 -8.99 9.82
CA ARG A 204 -12.45 -8.19 10.29
C ARG A 204 -13.06 -8.76 11.57
N GLU A 205 -13.20 -10.08 11.66
CA GLU A 205 -13.83 -10.70 12.82
C GLU A 205 -12.99 -10.56 14.10
N PRO A 206 -11.74 -11.03 14.15
CA PRO A 206 -10.91 -10.88 15.35
C PRO A 206 -10.59 -9.40 15.63
N PHE A 207 -10.21 -8.62 14.61
CA PHE A 207 -9.72 -7.25 14.78
C PHE A 207 -10.86 -6.25 14.98
N ILE A 208 -11.82 -6.17 14.05
CA ILE A 208 -12.82 -5.10 14.03
C ILE A 208 -14.08 -5.45 14.84
N ASN A 209 -14.48 -6.72 14.90
CA ASN A 209 -15.75 -7.12 15.54
C ASN A 209 -15.57 -7.62 16.99
N SER A 210 -14.41 -8.20 17.31
CA SER A 210 -14.17 -8.90 18.59
C SER A 210 -13.26 -8.15 19.56
N LEU A 211 -12.25 -7.43 19.07
CA LEU A 211 -11.32 -6.70 19.92
C LEU A 211 -12.06 -5.78 20.92
N TYR A 212 -11.72 -5.90 22.20
CA TYR A 212 -12.31 -5.19 23.35
C TYR A 212 -13.81 -5.37 23.55
N ARG A 213 -14.42 -6.43 23.00
CA ARG A 213 -15.84 -6.72 23.17
C ARG A 213 -16.05 -7.87 24.18
N PRO A 214 -16.81 -7.68 25.27
CA PRO A 214 -17.58 -6.48 25.63
C PRO A 214 -16.77 -5.40 26.37
N ASN A 215 -15.57 -5.75 26.87
CA ASN A 215 -14.66 -4.83 27.56
C ASN A 215 -13.19 -5.20 27.26
N VAL A 216 -12.27 -4.32 27.63
CA VAL A 216 -10.84 -4.45 27.34
C VAL A 216 -10.25 -5.70 28.02
N SER A 217 -10.52 -5.92 29.31
CA SER A 217 -9.92 -7.03 30.08
C SER A 217 -10.28 -8.42 29.57
N GLN A 218 -11.44 -8.60 28.91
CA GLN A 218 -11.91 -9.91 28.42
C GLN A 218 -11.50 -10.22 26.98
N SER A 219 -11.13 -9.21 26.18
CA SER A 219 -10.82 -9.40 24.76
C SER A 219 -9.67 -8.49 24.36
N ARG A 220 -8.51 -8.77 24.97
CA ARG A 220 -7.26 -8.05 24.81
C ARG A 220 -6.69 -8.18 23.40
N LEU A 221 -5.82 -7.24 23.04
CA LEU A 221 -5.13 -7.21 21.74
C LEU A 221 -4.26 -8.43 21.49
N GLU A 222 -3.76 -9.08 22.55
CA GLU A 222 -2.93 -10.29 22.47
C GLU A 222 -3.56 -11.39 21.59
N LEU A 223 -4.90 -11.48 21.55
CA LEU A 223 -5.64 -12.41 20.69
C LEU A 223 -5.43 -12.17 19.18
N LEU A 224 -4.89 -11.01 18.79
CA LEU A 224 -4.59 -10.66 17.40
C LEU A 224 -3.17 -11.04 16.97
N ILE A 225 -2.28 -11.41 17.91
CA ILE A 225 -0.88 -11.68 17.59
C ILE A 225 -0.74 -12.90 16.68
N ASP A 226 -1.36 -14.04 17.02
CA ASP A 226 -1.31 -15.23 16.17
C ASP A 226 -1.94 -15.00 14.77
N PRO A 227 -3.14 -14.38 14.65
CA PRO A 227 -3.67 -14.01 13.34
C PRO A 227 -2.76 -13.08 12.52
N LEU A 228 -2.16 -12.07 13.16
CA LEU A 228 -1.26 -11.13 12.48
C LEU A 228 0.04 -11.83 12.05
N ASP A 229 0.60 -12.69 12.88
CA ASP A 229 1.80 -13.48 12.56
C ASP A 229 1.57 -14.40 11.36
N LEU A 230 0.43 -15.09 11.32
CA LEU A 230 0.05 -15.91 10.16
C LEU A 230 -0.01 -15.08 8.87
N VAL A 231 -0.58 -13.86 8.93
CA VAL A 231 -0.62 -12.99 7.76
C VAL A 231 0.77 -12.50 7.35
N LEU A 232 1.62 -12.12 8.32
CA LEU A 232 3.00 -11.71 8.03
C LEU A 232 3.81 -12.83 7.39
N ASN A 233 3.67 -14.07 7.86
CA ASN A 233 4.30 -15.23 7.25
C ASN A 233 3.85 -15.42 5.79
N GLN A 234 2.54 -15.36 5.52
CA GLN A 234 2.01 -15.44 4.16
C GLN A 234 2.50 -14.30 3.24
N LEU A 235 2.61 -13.08 3.76
CA LEU A 235 3.18 -11.95 3.02
C LEU A 235 4.65 -12.18 2.69
N CYS A 236 5.44 -12.55 3.70
CA CYS A 236 6.89 -12.74 3.62
C CYS A 236 7.33 -13.93 2.75
N ASP A 237 6.46 -14.93 2.59
CA ASP A 237 6.67 -16.09 1.70
C ASP A 237 6.64 -15.70 0.21
N VAL A 238 5.85 -14.68 -0.14
CA VAL A 238 5.60 -14.30 -1.54
C VAL A 238 6.32 -13.01 -1.93
N ILE A 239 6.38 -12.01 -1.05
CA ILE A 239 6.93 -10.70 -1.36
C ILE A 239 8.46 -10.79 -1.59
N VAL A 240 8.99 -9.95 -2.48
CA VAL A 240 10.43 -9.75 -2.62
C VAL A 240 10.98 -8.87 -1.51
N GLU A 241 12.25 -9.11 -1.13
CA GLU A 241 12.90 -8.50 0.03
C GLU A 241 12.87 -6.96 0.01
N PRO A 242 13.12 -6.24 -1.12
CA PRO A 242 13.08 -4.78 -1.15
C PRO A 242 11.71 -4.15 -0.87
N LEU A 243 10.63 -4.94 -0.89
CA LEU A 243 9.27 -4.47 -0.63
C LEU A 243 8.76 -4.85 0.76
N ARG A 244 9.49 -5.67 1.54
CA ARG A 244 9.05 -6.13 2.86
C ARG A 244 8.68 -4.98 3.79
N ASP A 245 9.60 -4.04 4.00
CA ASP A 245 9.34 -2.94 4.91
C ASP A 245 8.13 -2.10 4.46
N ARG A 246 7.94 -1.93 3.15
CA ARG A 246 6.83 -1.14 2.61
C ARG A 246 5.48 -1.80 2.87
N ILE A 247 5.36 -3.12 2.62
CA ILE A 247 4.10 -3.84 2.83
C ILE A 247 3.79 -4.02 4.32
N VAL A 248 4.80 -4.28 5.15
CA VAL A 248 4.63 -4.41 6.60
C VAL A 248 4.30 -3.05 7.23
N THR A 249 4.88 -1.95 6.73
CA THR A 249 4.50 -0.59 7.16
C THR A 249 3.05 -0.29 6.80
N ALA A 250 2.57 -0.69 5.62
CA ALA A 250 1.16 -0.54 5.24
C ALA A 250 0.22 -1.34 6.15
N LEU A 251 0.62 -2.55 6.56
CA LEU A 251 -0.13 -3.35 7.54
C LEU A 251 -0.14 -2.69 8.92
N LEU A 252 0.99 -2.16 9.39
CA LEU A 252 1.07 -1.38 10.63
C LEU A 252 0.13 -0.18 10.59
N GLN A 253 0.16 0.60 9.50
CA GLN A 253 -0.71 1.76 9.31
C GLN A 253 -2.20 1.36 9.38
N ALA A 254 -2.59 0.33 8.65
CA ALA A 254 -3.96 -0.19 8.69
C ALA A 254 -4.34 -0.72 10.08
N SER A 255 -3.41 -1.33 10.81
CA SER A 255 -3.63 -1.83 12.17
C SER A 255 -3.87 -0.67 13.14
N MET A 256 -3.13 0.44 13.02
CA MET A 256 -3.37 1.65 13.82
C MET A 256 -4.73 2.27 13.49
N GLU A 257 -5.11 2.33 12.21
CA GLU A 257 -6.42 2.82 11.80
C GLU A 257 -7.55 1.92 12.32
N GLY A 258 -7.38 0.60 12.23
CA GLY A 258 -8.31 -0.39 12.78
C GLY A 258 -8.47 -0.25 14.30
N LEU A 259 -7.36 -0.08 15.02
CA LEU A 259 -7.36 0.11 16.48
C LEU A 259 -8.07 1.41 16.87
N LEU A 260 -7.76 2.53 16.19
CA LEU A 260 -8.45 3.80 16.41
C LEU A 260 -9.95 3.68 16.16
N ARG A 261 -10.33 2.95 15.12
CA ARG A 261 -11.73 2.71 14.82
C ARG A 261 -12.41 1.87 15.90
N VAL A 262 -11.76 0.83 16.42
CA VAL A 262 -12.30 0.02 17.51
C VAL A 262 -12.49 0.85 18.78
N ILE A 263 -11.56 1.77 19.05
CA ILE A 263 -11.57 2.62 20.24
C ILE A 263 -12.60 3.75 20.13
N LEU A 264 -12.63 4.47 19.01
CA LEU A 264 -13.44 5.69 18.83
C LEU A 264 -14.82 5.41 18.24
N ASP A 265 -14.90 4.46 17.31
CA ASP A 265 -16.09 4.11 16.53
C ASP A 265 -16.58 2.68 16.84
N GLY A 266 -16.25 2.17 18.03
CA GLY A 266 -16.48 0.78 18.45
C GLY A 266 -17.95 0.39 18.66
N GLY A 267 -18.87 1.36 18.62
CA GLY A 267 -20.31 1.18 18.82
C GLY A 267 -20.69 0.84 20.27
N SER A 268 -21.99 0.62 20.52
CA SER A 268 -22.52 0.35 21.87
C SER A 268 -22.14 -1.02 22.45
N SER A 269 -21.44 -1.86 21.69
CA SER A 269 -20.98 -3.18 22.12
C SER A 269 -19.68 -3.14 22.91
N ARG A 270 -19.01 -2.00 22.97
CA ARG A 270 -17.77 -1.77 23.70
C ARG A 270 -17.99 -0.63 24.67
N LEU A 271 -17.47 -0.79 25.87
CA LEU A 271 -17.57 0.23 26.90
C LEU A 271 -16.18 0.44 27.51
N PHE A 272 -15.66 1.65 27.33
CA PHE A 272 -14.35 2.05 27.81
C PHE A 272 -14.49 2.94 29.05
N PHE A 273 -13.65 2.69 30.04
CA PHE A 273 -13.49 3.51 31.23
C PHE A 273 -12.09 4.11 31.30
N PRO A 274 -11.87 5.21 32.05
CA PRO A 274 -10.53 5.75 32.27
C PRO A 274 -9.53 4.72 32.82
N SER A 275 -10.01 3.75 33.62
CA SER A 275 -9.20 2.63 34.13
C SER A 275 -8.65 1.71 33.04
N ASP A 276 -9.26 1.68 31.85
CA ASP A 276 -8.83 0.83 30.74
C ASP A 276 -7.61 1.39 30.01
N ALA A 277 -7.26 2.67 30.23
CA ALA A 277 -6.15 3.32 29.53
C ALA A 277 -4.82 2.58 29.73
N ASN A 278 -4.57 2.04 30.92
CA ASN A 278 -3.35 1.26 31.18
C ASN A 278 -3.32 -0.04 30.35
N PHE A 279 -4.44 -0.76 30.26
CA PHE A 279 -4.52 -1.97 29.44
C PHE A 279 -4.38 -1.67 27.95
N LEU A 280 -4.95 -0.55 27.48
CA LEU A 280 -4.81 -0.11 26.10
C LEU A 280 -3.37 0.28 25.75
N GLU A 281 -2.66 0.92 26.69
CA GLU A 281 -1.24 1.28 26.51
C GLU A 281 -0.35 0.02 26.48
N GLU A 282 -0.57 -0.93 27.39
CA GLU A 282 0.10 -2.24 27.35
C GLU A 282 -0.14 -2.96 26.01
N ASP A 283 -1.39 -2.98 25.54
CA ASP A 283 -1.77 -3.61 24.27
C ASP A 283 -1.13 -2.90 23.07
N LEU A 284 -1.00 -1.58 23.11
CA LEU A 284 -0.31 -0.81 22.08
C LEU A 284 1.20 -1.11 22.07
N ASP A 285 1.82 -1.29 23.24
CA ASP A 285 3.23 -1.65 23.35
C ASP A 285 3.50 -3.11 22.93
N ILE A 286 2.55 -4.03 23.16
CA ILE A 286 2.62 -5.39 22.59
C ILE A 286 2.64 -5.31 21.05
N LEU A 287 1.74 -4.54 20.45
CA LEU A 287 1.69 -4.39 19.00
C LEU A 287 2.94 -3.68 18.45
N LYS A 288 3.49 -2.72 19.20
CA LYS A 288 4.77 -2.07 18.89
C LYS A 288 5.91 -3.07 18.79
N GLU A 289 6.11 -3.87 19.84
CA GLU A 289 7.21 -4.83 19.87
C GLU A 289 7.00 -5.96 18.86
N PHE A 290 5.75 -6.33 18.55
CA PHE A 290 5.41 -7.25 17.46
C PHE A 290 5.94 -6.76 16.10
N PHE A 291 5.68 -5.51 15.72
CA PHE A 291 6.15 -4.98 14.43
C PHE A 291 7.67 -4.68 14.41
N ILE A 292 8.29 -4.43 15.56
CA ILE A 292 9.76 -4.30 15.67
C ILE A 292 10.43 -5.68 15.61
N SER A 293 9.77 -6.72 16.15
CA SER A 293 10.24 -8.11 16.19
C SER A 293 11.69 -8.25 16.65
N GLY A 294 12.05 -7.62 17.77
CA GLY A 294 13.41 -7.69 18.32
C GLY A 294 14.51 -7.03 17.45
N GLY A 295 14.13 -6.32 16.37
CA GLY A 295 15.06 -5.73 15.40
C GLY A 295 15.04 -6.40 14.03
N ASP A 296 14.39 -7.57 13.90
CA ASP A 296 14.25 -8.29 12.63
C ASP A 296 13.05 -7.81 11.80
N GLY A 297 12.17 -6.98 12.40
CA GLY A 297 11.00 -6.38 11.76
C GLY A 297 11.27 -4.97 11.24
N LEU A 298 10.29 -4.09 11.43
CA LEU A 298 10.38 -2.70 10.98
C LEU A 298 11.36 -1.86 11.83
N PRO A 299 11.99 -0.81 11.25
CA PRO A 299 12.81 0.12 12.01
C PRO A 299 12.00 0.80 13.14
N ARG A 300 12.56 0.83 14.35
CA ARG A 300 11.90 1.40 15.56
C ARG A 300 11.31 2.80 15.32
N GLY A 301 12.03 3.67 14.61
CA GLY A 301 11.55 5.03 14.31
C GLY A 301 10.31 5.09 13.42
N VAL A 302 10.17 4.15 12.48
CA VAL A 302 8.98 4.03 11.62
C VAL A 302 7.78 3.58 12.45
N VAL A 303 7.98 2.57 13.31
CA VAL A 303 6.92 2.04 14.19
C VAL A 303 6.45 3.12 15.18
N GLU A 304 7.38 3.80 15.84
CA GLU A 304 7.07 4.83 16.83
C GLU A 304 6.28 6.01 16.22
N ASN A 305 6.60 6.40 14.99
CA ASN A 305 5.87 7.47 14.29
C ASN A 305 4.37 7.14 14.16
N HIS A 306 4.04 5.91 13.77
CA HIS A 306 2.65 5.47 13.60
C HIS A 306 1.93 5.28 14.94
N ILE A 307 2.62 4.75 15.94
CA ILE A 307 2.07 4.46 17.27
C ILE A 307 1.81 5.73 18.07
N SER A 308 2.66 6.76 17.90
CA SER A 308 2.56 8.02 18.64
C SER A 308 1.15 8.60 18.61
N ARG A 309 0.49 8.63 17.45
CA ARG A 309 -0.87 9.17 17.30
C ARG A 309 -1.91 8.40 18.13
N VAL A 310 -1.81 7.07 18.16
CA VAL A 310 -2.73 6.22 18.91
C VAL A 310 -2.49 6.38 20.42
N ARG A 311 -1.23 6.41 20.85
CA ARG A 311 -0.84 6.64 22.23
C ARG A 311 -1.44 7.93 22.81
N HIS A 312 -1.42 9.03 22.04
CA HIS A 312 -2.04 10.28 22.48
C HIS A 312 -3.55 10.13 22.72
N ILE A 313 -4.23 9.37 21.87
CA ILE A 313 -5.68 9.12 22.02
C ILE A 313 -5.97 8.23 23.23
N ILE A 314 -5.15 7.21 23.47
CA ILE A 314 -5.26 6.37 24.68
C ILE A 314 -5.05 7.20 25.95
N LYS A 315 -4.03 8.07 25.97
CA LYS A 315 -3.82 9.00 27.10
C LYS A 315 -5.04 9.88 27.35
N LEU A 316 -5.69 10.39 26.29
CA LEU A 316 -6.91 11.18 26.41
C LEU A 316 -8.08 10.39 27.01
N LEU A 317 -8.18 9.10 26.74
CA LEU A 317 -9.22 8.23 27.32
C LEU A 317 -9.01 7.98 28.83
N GLY A 318 -7.78 8.12 29.32
CA GLY A 318 -7.44 7.94 30.73
C GLY A 318 -7.87 9.09 31.65
N TYR A 319 -8.37 10.19 31.09
CA TYR A 319 -8.86 11.33 31.87
C TYR A 319 -10.36 11.24 32.13
N GLU A 320 -10.81 11.74 33.29
CA GLU A 320 -12.23 11.95 33.50
C GLU A 320 -12.75 13.11 32.62
N VAL A 321 -14.04 13.07 32.27
CA VAL A 321 -14.69 14.11 31.45
C VAL A 321 -14.50 15.51 32.05
N SER A 322 -14.46 15.60 33.38
CA SER A 322 -14.19 16.82 34.14
C SER A 322 -12.80 17.40 33.81
N ASP A 323 -11.79 16.54 33.74
CA ASP A 323 -10.40 16.91 33.48
C ASP A 323 -10.20 17.30 32.01
N LEU A 324 -10.89 16.61 31.08
CA LEU A 324 -10.90 16.99 29.66
C LEU A 324 -11.48 18.38 29.43
N HIS A 325 -12.52 18.75 30.18
CA HIS A 325 -13.12 20.08 30.12
C HIS A 325 -12.13 21.16 30.57
N LEU A 326 -11.36 20.90 31.64
CA LEU A 326 -10.29 21.78 32.08
C LEU A 326 -9.16 21.88 31.04
N LEU A 327 -8.74 20.77 30.43
CA LEU A 327 -7.73 20.77 29.35
C LEU A 327 -8.18 21.59 28.12
N CYS A 328 -9.43 21.43 27.69
CA CYS A 328 -9.99 22.19 26.57
C CYS A 328 -10.23 23.67 26.89
N CYS A 329 -10.69 24.00 28.11
CA CYS A 329 -10.97 25.38 28.51
C CYS A 329 -9.71 26.18 28.85
N PHE A 330 -8.64 25.54 29.32
CA PHE A 330 -7.42 26.22 29.78
C PHE A 330 -6.19 26.03 28.87
N GLY A 331 -6.31 25.29 27.76
CA GLY A 331 -5.25 25.18 26.74
C GLY A 331 -3.94 24.60 27.26
N VAL A 332 -4.00 23.76 28.29
CA VAL A 332 -2.81 23.13 28.88
C VAL A 332 -2.23 22.15 27.87
N LYS A 333 -1.00 22.40 27.41
CA LYS A 333 -0.28 21.47 26.53
C LYS A 333 -0.01 20.17 27.29
N LEU A 334 -0.40 19.05 26.70
CA LEU A 334 0.03 17.72 27.12
C LEU A 334 1.56 17.65 26.95
N ASN A 335 2.29 17.50 28.04
CA ASN A 335 3.73 17.24 28.02
C ASN A 335 4.02 15.75 27.83
#